data_AF-A0A7V1BUB0-F1
#
_entry.id   AF-A0A7V1BUB0-F1
#
_cell.length_a   1.000
_cell.length_b   1.000
_cell.length_c   1.000
_cell.angle_alpha   90.00
_cell.angle_beta   90.00
_cell.angle_gamma   90.00
#
_symmetry.space_group_name_H-M   'P 1'
#
loop_
_entity.id
_entity.type
_entity.pdbx_description
1 polymer ?
#
loop_
_entity_poly.entity_id
_entity_poly.type
_entity_poly.pdbx_seq_one_letter_code
_entity_poly.pdbx_strand_id
1 'polypeptide(L)'
;NFYKAAQDNPGVMLTKGDVLNIEEDSSGNIIVEVDNTMLGEKVRIEADMLVLATGMETNMMPADRNVNDLTPEYVGKWKETETQDGIIKEVIADPVVLNLDYRQGPELPYQSYGFPDSHFICFPYETRRTGIYAAGAVRAPMTGLQAIADASGAALKAIQCLELTSQGKAVHPRVGDQTFPEINFNTCTQCRRCTVECPFGALDEDEKGTPKTNTYRCRRCGTCMGACPQKIISFNDYTIDMVASMMKAINVPDDTEKPRFIALICENDAYPSIDIAALNRMKFSPFFRFITLRCLGGTNLVWVAEALSTGVDGIILIGCKYGDDYQCHFIKGSQMCNERLGKVQETLGRLMLEAERVKQVELAMNEWDQIPQILDDFAEEVKGFGPNPFKGF
;
A
#
# COMPACT_ATOMS: atom_id res chain seq x y z
N ASN A 1 -3.15 35.93 -13.07
CA ASN A 1 -3.58 34.59 -13.53
C ASN A 1 -3.13 34.47 -14.99
N PHE A 2 -2.16 33.59 -15.29
CA PHE A 2 -1.56 33.48 -16.62
C PHE A 2 -2.58 33.07 -17.68
N TYR A 3 -3.44 32.09 -17.38
CA TYR A 3 -4.48 31.62 -18.30
C TYR A 3 -5.45 32.73 -18.71
N LYS A 4 -5.93 33.52 -17.74
CA LYS A 4 -6.81 34.65 -18.03
C LYS A 4 -6.14 35.72 -18.88
N ALA A 5 -4.87 36.04 -18.59
CA ALA A 5 -4.12 37.01 -19.40
C ALA A 5 -3.92 36.53 -20.85
N ALA A 6 -3.78 35.21 -21.06
CA ALA A 6 -3.75 34.62 -22.40
C ALA A 6 -5.11 34.71 -23.11
N GLN A 7 -6.23 34.49 -22.39
CA GLN A 7 -7.58 34.66 -22.94
C GLN A 7 -7.89 36.10 -23.35
N ASP A 8 -7.42 37.07 -22.58
CA ASP A 8 -7.65 38.50 -22.84
C ASP A 8 -6.74 39.03 -23.98
N ASN A 9 -5.77 38.24 -24.47
CA ASN A 9 -4.89 38.62 -25.55
C ASN A 9 -5.55 38.35 -26.92
N PRO A 10 -5.84 39.38 -27.74
CA PRO A 10 -6.50 39.20 -29.03
C PRO A 10 -5.67 38.39 -30.05
N GLY A 11 -4.37 38.22 -29.82
CA GLY A 11 -3.50 37.38 -30.64
C GLY A 11 -3.50 35.89 -30.26
N VAL A 12 -4.26 35.48 -29.23
CA VAL A 12 -4.32 34.10 -28.76
C VAL A 12 -5.76 33.60 -28.84
N MET A 13 -6.00 32.57 -29.67
CA MET A 13 -7.27 31.86 -29.73
C MET A 13 -7.14 30.55 -28.96
N LEU A 14 -8.03 30.33 -27.98
CA LEU A 14 -8.15 29.07 -27.25
C LEU A 14 -9.51 28.45 -27.57
N THR A 15 -9.51 27.17 -27.96
CA THR A 15 -10.73 26.39 -28.16
C THR A 15 -10.62 25.06 -27.45
N LYS A 16 -11.75 24.56 -26.96
CA LYS A 16 -11.88 23.15 -26.59
C LYS A 16 -12.09 22.36 -27.88
N GLY A 17 -11.43 21.23 -28.01
CA GLY A 17 -11.69 20.28 -29.08
C GLY A 17 -10.70 19.12 -29.07
N ASP A 18 -11.12 18.00 -29.61
CA ASP A 18 -10.33 16.78 -29.74
C ASP A 18 -9.77 16.74 -31.17
N VAL A 19 -8.44 16.67 -31.29
CA VAL A 19 -7.78 16.57 -32.60
C VAL A 19 -8.01 15.18 -33.17
N LEU A 20 -8.66 15.10 -34.34
CA LEU A 20 -8.97 13.84 -35.01
C LEU A 20 -7.90 13.45 -36.03
N ASN A 21 -7.43 14.43 -36.81
CA ASN A 21 -6.48 14.20 -37.89
C ASN A 21 -5.61 15.44 -38.11
N ILE A 22 -4.38 15.20 -38.57
CA ILE A 22 -3.43 16.23 -38.99
C ILE A 22 -2.92 15.82 -40.37
N GLU A 23 -3.11 16.69 -41.36
CA GLU A 23 -2.65 16.46 -42.73
C GLU A 23 -1.90 17.68 -43.26
N GLU A 24 -0.97 17.45 -44.19
CA GLU A 24 -0.26 18.51 -44.91
C GLU A 24 -0.87 18.64 -46.31
N ASP A 25 -1.23 19.85 -46.72
CA ASP A 25 -1.82 20.12 -48.02
C ASP A 25 -0.74 20.22 -49.12
N SER A 26 -1.17 20.35 -50.39
CA SER A 26 -0.23 20.45 -51.52
C SER A 26 0.62 21.73 -51.54
N SER A 27 0.32 22.69 -50.67
CA SER A 27 1.05 23.95 -50.52
C SER A 27 2.01 23.94 -49.32
N GLY A 28 2.01 22.86 -48.52
CA GLY A 28 2.80 22.72 -47.30
C GLY A 28 2.13 23.29 -46.04
N ASN A 29 0.86 23.67 -46.12
CA ASN A 29 0.11 24.11 -44.94
C ASN A 29 -0.41 22.90 -44.16
N ILE A 30 -0.51 23.05 -42.84
CA ILE A 30 -1.02 21.99 -41.95
C ILE A 30 -2.50 22.22 -41.72
N ILE A 31 -3.31 21.20 -41.99
CA ILE A 31 -4.73 21.18 -41.72
C ILE A 31 -4.96 20.29 -40.50
N VAL A 32 -5.55 20.87 -39.45
CA VAL A 32 -5.93 20.18 -38.22
C VAL A 32 -7.45 20.02 -38.19
N GLU A 33 -7.92 18.78 -38.22
CA GLU A 33 -9.34 18.46 -38.02
C GLU A 33 -9.62 18.30 -36.53
N VAL A 34 -10.56 19.10 -36.02
CA VAL A 34 -10.91 19.16 -34.60
C VAL A 34 -12.42 18.89 -34.45
N ASP A 35 -12.78 18.04 -33.50
CA ASP A 35 -14.16 17.71 -33.15
C ASP A 35 -14.45 18.02 -31.68
N ASN A 36 -15.69 17.78 -31.21
CA ASN A 36 -16.12 18.06 -29.84
C ASN A 36 -15.86 19.53 -29.44
N THR A 37 -16.04 20.42 -30.41
CA THR A 37 -15.81 21.84 -30.24
C THR A 37 -16.96 22.48 -29.45
N MET A 38 -16.74 23.67 -28.90
CA MET A 38 -17.78 24.44 -28.21
C MET A 38 -18.97 24.80 -29.13
N LEU A 39 -18.80 24.68 -30.45
CA LEU A 39 -19.81 24.96 -31.47
C LEU A 39 -20.61 23.71 -31.87
N GLY A 40 -20.18 22.51 -31.46
CA GLY A 40 -20.83 21.23 -31.78
C GLY A 40 -20.59 20.72 -33.21
N GLU A 41 -19.81 21.45 -34.01
CA GLU A 41 -19.43 21.06 -35.37
C GLU A 41 -17.93 20.77 -35.46
N LYS A 42 -17.57 19.95 -36.44
CA LYS A 42 -16.17 19.71 -36.80
C LYS A 42 -15.59 20.97 -37.43
N VAL A 43 -14.39 21.35 -36.99
CA VAL A 43 -13.68 22.52 -37.48
C VAL A 43 -12.37 22.08 -38.13
N ARG A 44 -12.05 22.66 -39.28
CA ARG A 44 -10.73 22.53 -39.92
C ARG A 44 -9.96 23.82 -39.69
N ILE A 45 -8.79 23.70 -39.10
CA ILE A 45 -7.90 24.83 -38.82
C ILE A 45 -6.69 24.69 -39.74
N GLU A 46 -6.47 25.69 -40.59
CA GLU A 46 -5.28 25.79 -41.44
C GLU A 46 -4.21 26.59 -40.69
N ALA A 47 -2.98 26.09 -40.64
CA ALA A 47 -1.85 26.73 -39.99
C ALA A 47 -0.55 26.51 -40.76
N ASP A 48 0.32 27.51 -40.78
CA ASP A 48 1.67 27.40 -41.34
C ASP A 48 2.59 26.51 -40.47
N MET A 49 2.26 26.36 -39.20
CA MET A 49 3.04 25.59 -38.23
C MET A 49 2.13 24.99 -37.15
N LEU A 50 2.35 23.71 -36.87
CA LEU A 50 1.73 23.00 -35.76
C LEU A 50 2.79 22.73 -34.68
N VAL A 51 2.50 23.15 -33.45
CA VAL A 51 3.32 22.83 -32.28
C VAL A 51 2.60 21.77 -31.46
N LEU A 52 3.17 20.57 -31.39
CA LEU A 52 2.66 19.51 -30.54
C LEU A 52 3.11 19.75 -29.09
N ALA A 53 2.15 20.03 -28.20
CA ALA A 53 2.39 20.14 -26.77
C ALA A 53 2.53 18.74 -26.15
N THR A 54 3.68 18.09 -26.35
CA THR A 54 3.93 16.72 -25.89
C THR A 54 4.00 16.62 -24.36
N GLY A 55 3.54 15.49 -23.82
CA GLY A 55 3.69 15.15 -22.41
C GLY A 55 5.15 14.85 -22.00
N MET A 56 5.38 14.72 -20.70
CA MET A 56 6.66 14.25 -20.18
C MET A 56 6.63 12.73 -20.01
N GLU A 57 7.66 12.07 -20.53
CA GLU A 57 7.93 10.65 -20.31
C GLU A 57 9.09 10.47 -19.33
N THR A 58 9.12 9.33 -18.65
CA THR A 58 10.21 8.96 -17.74
C THR A 58 11.48 8.63 -18.53
N ASN A 59 12.64 9.01 -17.99
CA ASN A 59 13.94 8.56 -18.48
C ASN A 59 14.50 7.38 -17.66
N MET A 60 13.70 6.82 -16.74
CA MET A 60 14.05 5.68 -15.90
C MET A 60 13.70 4.33 -16.55
N MET A 61 13.34 4.34 -17.85
CA MET A 61 13.10 3.12 -18.63
C MET A 61 14.30 2.82 -19.53
N PRO A 62 14.66 1.52 -19.73
CA PRO A 62 15.66 1.13 -20.72
C PRO A 62 15.33 1.68 -22.12
N ALA A 63 16.34 2.08 -22.88
CA ALA A 63 16.17 2.76 -24.17
C ALA A 63 15.45 1.94 -25.25
N ASP A 64 15.39 0.62 -25.10
CA ASP A 64 14.67 -0.31 -25.95
C ASP A 64 13.20 -0.52 -25.54
N ARG A 65 12.69 0.23 -24.55
CA ARG A 65 11.36 0.05 -23.97
C ARG A 65 10.53 1.34 -23.97
N ASN A 66 9.26 1.25 -24.35
CA ASN A 66 8.31 2.37 -24.38
C ASN A 66 7.49 2.47 -23.08
N VAL A 67 7.15 3.69 -22.65
CA VAL A 67 6.29 4.01 -21.50
C VAL A 67 4.84 3.53 -21.72
N ASN A 68 4.43 3.30 -22.96
CA ASN A 68 3.08 2.81 -23.26
C ASN A 68 2.95 1.27 -23.26
N ASP A 69 4.07 0.55 -23.09
CA ASP A 69 4.12 -0.92 -23.05
C ASP A 69 4.33 -1.47 -21.62
N LEU A 70 3.93 -0.71 -20.59
CA LEU A 70 4.22 -1.01 -19.18
C LEU A 70 3.36 -2.16 -18.61
N THR A 71 3.53 -3.38 -19.14
CA THR A 71 3.15 -4.58 -18.41
C THR A 71 4.21 -4.90 -17.35
N PRO A 72 3.89 -5.64 -16.27
CA PRO A 72 4.89 -6.16 -15.34
C PRO A 72 6.03 -6.94 -16.06
N GLU A 73 5.77 -7.48 -17.25
CA GLU A 73 6.73 -8.15 -18.12
C GLU A 73 7.72 -7.20 -18.81
N TYR A 74 7.44 -5.88 -18.82
CA TYR A 74 8.16 -4.88 -19.61
C TYR A 74 9.01 -3.93 -18.75
N VAL A 75 8.79 -3.85 -17.44
CA VAL A 75 9.60 -3.05 -16.49
C VAL A 75 10.74 -3.84 -15.85
N GLY A 76 10.80 -5.15 -16.05
CA GLY A 76 11.78 -6.01 -15.39
C GLY A 76 11.70 -7.47 -15.80
N LYS A 77 12.47 -8.32 -15.13
CA LYS A 77 12.47 -9.78 -15.32
C LYS A 77 11.69 -10.47 -14.21
N TRP A 78 10.90 -11.46 -14.58
CA TRP A 78 10.28 -12.35 -13.61
C TRP A 78 11.36 -13.16 -12.89
N LYS A 79 11.38 -13.03 -11.56
CA LYS A 79 12.08 -13.93 -10.66
C LYS A 79 11.06 -14.83 -10.02
N GLU A 80 11.14 -16.12 -10.35
CA GLU A 80 10.38 -17.16 -9.67
C GLU A 80 11.15 -17.57 -8.42
N THR A 81 10.53 -17.40 -7.26
CA THR A 81 11.06 -17.85 -5.98
C THR A 81 10.16 -18.94 -5.43
N GLU A 82 10.69 -20.15 -5.30
CA GLU A 82 9.99 -21.26 -4.66
C GLU A 82 9.87 -21.00 -3.15
N THR A 83 8.64 -21.07 -2.65
CA THR A 83 8.30 -21.00 -1.24
C THR A 83 7.49 -22.22 -0.83
N GLN A 84 7.29 -22.42 0.47
CA GLN A 84 6.47 -23.52 0.97
C GLN A 84 5.01 -23.48 0.47
N ASP A 85 4.49 -22.29 0.12
CA ASP A 85 3.12 -22.10 -0.36
C ASP A 85 3.04 -22.15 -1.91
N GLY A 86 4.14 -22.47 -2.58
CA GLY A 86 4.25 -22.49 -4.05
C GLY A 86 5.25 -21.47 -4.60
N ILE A 87 5.27 -21.35 -5.93
CA ILE A 87 6.15 -20.42 -6.64
C ILE A 87 5.56 -19.00 -6.57
N ILE A 88 6.32 -18.07 -5.99
CA ILE A 88 5.99 -16.64 -6.05
C ILE A 88 6.76 -16.04 -7.21
N LYS A 89 6.04 -15.36 -8.10
CA LYS A 89 6.65 -14.61 -9.22
C LYS A 89 6.74 -13.14 -8.82
N GLU A 90 7.95 -12.60 -8.81
CA GLU A 90 8.20 -11.18 -8.56
C GLU A 90 8.84 -10.56 -9.79
N VAL A 91 8.45 -9.34 -10.13
CA VAL A 91 9.12 -8.55 -11.17
C VAL A 91 10.30 -7.82 -10.56
N ILE A 92 11.49 -8.04 -11.11
CA ILE A 92 12.71 -7.33 -10.75
C ILE A 92 13.05 -6.35 -11.86
N ALA A 93 13.02 -5.06 -11.54
CA ALA A 93 13.38 -3.99 -12.46
C ALA A 93 14.78 -4.21 -13.05
N ASP A 94 14.91 -4.05 -14.37
CA ASP A 94 16.24 -4.02 -14.99
C ASP A 94 16.98 -2.74 -14.56
N PRO A 95 18.29 -2.81 -14.27
CA PRO A 95 19.04 -1.64 -13.85
C PRO A 95 19.20 -0.66 -15.02
N VAL A 96 18.90 0.62 -14.78
CA VAL A 96 19.12 1.69 -15.75
C VAL A 96 20.28 2.57 -15.29
N VAL A 97 20.23 3.02 -14.04
CA VAL A 97 21.27 3.87 -13.44
C VAL A 97 21.74 3.32 -12.12
N LEU A 98 20.82 2.85 -11.28
CA LEU A 98 21.16 2.26 -10.00
C LEU A 98 21.57 0.80 -10.18
N ASN A 99 22.57 0.38 -9.42
CA ASN A 99 23.10 -0.98 -9.41
C ASN A 99 23.13 -1.49 -7.97
N LEU A 100 21.97 -1.48 -7.31
CA LEU A 100 21.85 -1.84 -5.91
C LEU A 100 21.99 -3.35 -5.71
N ASP A 101 22.79 -3.75 -4.73
CA ASP A 101 22.78 -5.14 -4.24
C ASP A 101 21.61 -5.33 -3.27
N TYR A 102 20.44 -5.64 -3.84
CA TYR A 102 19.19 -5.67 -3.09
C TYR A 102 18.18 -6.69 -3.61
N ARG A 103 17.53 -7.41 -2.68
CA ARG A 103 16.59 -8.49 -3.00
C ARG A 103 15.47 -8.09 -3.95
N GLN A 104 14.86 -6.91 -3.77
CA GLN A 104 13.74 -6.47 -4.62
C GLN A 104 14.23 -5.82 -5.93
N GLY A 105 15.50 -5.98 -6.28
CA GLY A 105 16.06 -5.54 -7.55
C GLY A 105 17.08 -4.41 -7.44
N PRO A 106 17.83 -4.19 -8.52
CA PRO A 106 18.93 -3.24 -8.56
C PRO A 106 18.50 -1.77 -8.67
N GLU A 107 17.22 -1.50 -8.89
CA GLU A 107 16.68 -0.18 -9.25
C GLU A 107 15.50 0.23 -8.34
N LEU A 108 15.00 1.46 -8.48
CA LEU A 108 13.76 1.89 -7.82
C LEU A 108 12.55 1.12 -8.39
N PRO A 109 11.59 0.66 -7.57
CA PRO A 109 10.32 0.17 -8.08
C PRO A 109 9.60 1.27 -8.85
N TYR A 110 8.93 0.91 -9.94
CA TYR A 110 8.21 1.85 -10.81
C TYR A 110 6.70 1.78 -10.59
N GLN A 111 6.02 2.91 -10.83
CA GLN A 111 4.57 2.95 -11.00
C GLN A 111 4.19 2.64 -12.46
N SER A 112 2.89 2.60 -12.75
CA SER A 112 2.31 2.27 -14.07
C SER A 112 2.73 3.18 -15.22
N TYR A 113 3.41 4.29 -14.95
CA TYR A 113 3.95 5.25 -15.93
C TYR A 113 5.49 5.26 -15.99
N GLY A 114 6.15 4.28 -15.37
CA GLY A 114 7.61 4.11 -15.40
C GLY A 114 8.39 5.13 -14.56
N PHE A 115 7.70 5.99 -13.80
CA PHE A 115 8.33 6.83 -12.80
C PHE A 115 8.58 6.04 -11.50
N PRO A 116 9.56 6.43 -10.68
CA PRO A 116 9.76 5.83 -9.36
C PRO A 116 8.49 5.89 -8.51
N ASP A 117 8.05 4.74 -8.03
CA ASP A 117 6.93 4.60 -7.12
C ASP A 117 7.27 5.25 -5.77
N SER A 118 6.50 6.28 -5.45
CA SER A 118 6.50 6.98 -4.18
C SER A 118 5.11 6.82 -3.57
N HIS A 119 5.03 6.63 -2.26
CA HIS A 119 3.73 6.56 -1.59
C HIS A 119 3.13 7.97 -1.54
N PHE A 120 2.40 8.33 -2.61
CA PHE A 120 2.08 9.70 -2.99
C PHE A 120 1.40 10.53 -1.88
N ILE A 121 0.53 9.90 -1.09
CA ILE A 121 -0.26 10.59 -0.06
C ILE A 121 0.52 10.76 1.24
N CYS A 122 1.09 9.67 1.77
CA CYS A 122 1.71 9.70 3.10
C CYS A 122 3.21 10.06 3.04
N PHE A 123 3.89 9.68 1.96
CA PHE A 123 5.32 9.88 1.75
C PHE A 123 5.63 10.49 0.36
N PRO A 124 5.10 11.69 0.05
CA PRO A 124 5.20 12.29 -1.30
C PRO A 124 6.63 12.52 -1.80
N TYR A 125 7.61 12.54 -0.89
CA TYR A 125 9.02 12.78 -1.18
C TYR A 125 9.91 11.57 -0.91
N GLU A 126 9.35 10.40 -0.59
CA GLU A 126 10.12 9.16 -0.41
C GLU A 126 9.96 8.23 -1.61
N THR A 127 10.97 7.42 -1.90
CA THR A 127 10.78 6.24 -2.75
C THR A 127 10.46 5.03 -1.87
N ARG A 128 10.06 3.91 -2.49
CA ARG A 128 9.93 2.62 -1.79
C ARG A 128 11.24 2.05 -1.25
N ARG A 129 12.39 2.65 -1.60
CA ARG A 129 13.71 2.28 -1.08
C ARG A 129 14.07 3.23 0.06
N THR A 130 14.08 2.71 1.29
CA THR A 130 14.49 3.49 2.46
C THR A 130 15.89 4.07 2.27
N GLY A 131 16.02 5.40 2.44
CA GLY A 131 17.28 6.13 2.28
C GLY A 131 17.62 6.54 0.84
N ILE A 132 16.81 6.19 -0.16
CA ILE A 132 16.96 6.63 -1.54
C ILE A 132 15.78 7.53 -1.91
N TYR A 133 16.07 8.70 -2.45
CA TYR A 133 15.11 9.75 -2.75
C TYR A 133 15.19 10.15 -4.22
N ALA A 134 14.05 10.49 -4.81
CA ALA A 134 13.95 11.03 -6.17
C ALA A 134 13.49 12.49 -6.10
N ALA A 135 14.03 13.36 -6.96
CA ALA A 135 13.75 14.79 -6.95
C ALA A 135 13.65 15.36 -8.36
N GLY A 136 12.61 16.15 -8.61
CA GLY A 136 12.36 16.78 -9.90
C GLY A 136 11.62 15.86 -10.88
N ALA A 137 11.71 16.18 -12.17
CA ALA A 137 10.92 15.52 -13.22
C ALA A 137 11.18 14.00 -13.35
N VAL A 138 12.27 13.49 -12.78
CA VAL A 138 12.53 12.04 -12.68
C VAL A 138 11.49 11.31 -11.81
N ARG A 139 10.84 12.00 -10.87
CA ARG A 139 9.84 11.43 -9.96
C ARG A 139 8.42 11.49 -10.54
N ALA A 140 8.09 12.57 -11.23
CA ALA A 140 6.79 12.78 -11.86
C ALA A 140 6.85 13.98 -12.82
N PRO A 141 5.93 14.08 -13.80
CA PRO A 141 5.79 15.29 -14.62
C PRO A 141 5.53 16.52 -13.74
N MET A 142 6.38 17.53 -13.85
CA MET A 142 6.27 18.73 -13.02
C MET A 142 6.90 19.97 -13.66
N THR A 143 6.42 21.14 -13.26
CA THR A 143 7.00 22.44 -13.63
C THR A 143 8.29 22.72 -12.87
N GLY A 144 9.07 23.71 -13.33
CA GLY A 144 10.31 24.11 -12.64
C GLY A 144 10.09 24.54 -11.19
N LEU A 145 9.00 25.25 -10.88
CA LEU A 145 8.68 25.66 -9.50
C LEU A 145 8.32 24.45 -8.62
N GLN A 146 7.56 23.49 -9.16
CA GLN A 146 7.27 22.24 -8.47
C GLN A 146 8.54 21.43 -8.22
N ALA A 147 9.46 21.37 -9.19
CA ALA A 147 10.74 20.68 -9.04
C ALA A 147 11.60 21.27 -7.91
N ILE A 148 11.58 22.58 -7.69
CA ILE A 148 12.28 23.21 -6.57
C ILE A 148 11.68 22.77 -5.23
N ALA A 149 10.35 22.79 -5.10
CA ALA A 149 9.66 22.34 -3.90
C ALA A 149 9.89 20.83 -3.65
N ASP A 150 9.87 20.04 -4.71
CA ASP A 150 10.12 18.60 -4.68
C ASP A 150 11.54 18.27 -4.19
N ALA A 151 12.54 18.93 -4.78
CA ALA A 151 13.94 18.77 -4.37
C ALA A 151 14.15 19.19 -2.92
N SER A 152 13.47 20.24 -2.46
CA SER A 152 13.51 20.67 -1.06
C SER A 152 12.91 19.60 -0.14
N GLY A 153 11.78 19.00 -0.52
CA GLY A 153 11.15 17.90 0.21
C GLY A 153 12.06 16.67 0.29
N ALA A 154 12.63 16.23 -0.84
CA ALA A 154 13.57 15.12 -0.89
C ALA A 154 14.81 15.36 -0.01
N ALA A 155 15.39 16.56 -0.05
CA ALA A 155 16.52 16.93 0.79
C ALA A 155 16.18 16.88 2.29
N LEU A 156 15.03 17.41 2.71
CA LEU A 156 14.58 17.34 4.10
C LEU A 156 14.33 15.90 4.56
N LYS A 157 13.81 15.04 3.69
CA LYS A 157 13.65 13.60 3.99
C LYS A 157 14.99 12.89 4.11
N ALA A 158 15.97 13.21 3.27
CA ALA A 158 17.33 12.70 3.39
C ALA A 158 17.98 13.13 4.71
N ILE A 159 17.86 14.40 5.09
CA ILE A 159 18.33 14.91 6.38
C ILE A 159 17.65 14.15 7.53
N GLN A 160 16.32 14.02 7.50
CA GLN A 160 15.59 13.24 8.50
C GLN A 160 16.11 11.80 8.61
N CYS A 161 16.37 11.13 7.49
CA CYS A 161 16.90 9.77 7.49
C CYS A 161 18.28 9.69 8.15
N LEU A 162 19.18 10.61 7.84
CA LEU A 162 20.52 10.69 8.45
C LEU A 162 20.44 10.93 9.95
N GLU A 163 19.62 11.90 10.38
CA GLU A 163 19.44 12.24 11.79
C GLU A 163 18.80 11.11 12.61
N LEU A 164 17.86 10.37 12.03
CA LEU A 164 17.24 9.23 12.70
C LEU A 164 18.17 8.03 12.75
N THR A 165 18.92 7.77 11.67
CA THR A 165 19.89 6.69 11.62
C THR A 165 21.01 6.90 12.64
N SER A 166 21.50 8.13 12.82
CA SER A 166 22.52 8.45 13.84
C SER A 166 22.06 8.17 15.28
N GLN A 167 20.73 8.09 15.50
CA GLN A 167 20.10 7.78 16.78
C GLN A 167 19.60 6.32 16.88
N GLY A 168 19.84 5.48 15.86
CA GLY A 168 19.31 4.11 15.81
C GLY A 168 17.79 4.01 15.62
N LYS A 169 17.16 5.07 15.09
CA LYS A 169 15.72 5.15 14.85
C LYS A 169 15.39 4.84 13.39
N ALA A 170 14.26 4.18 13.16
CA ALA A 170 13.69 4.03 11.83
C ALA A 170 13.13 5.37 11.32
N VAL A 171 13.07 5.53 10.00
CA VAL A 171 12.24 6.58 9.38
C VAL A 171 10.76 6.29 9.59
N HIS A 172 9.90 7.28 9.34
CA HIS A 172 8.46 7.11 9.45
C HIS A 172 7.93 5.94 8.59
N PRO A 173 6.92 5.19 9.05
CA PRO A 173 6.26 5.27 10.36
C PRO A 173 7.04 4.55 11.47
N ARG A 174 6.65 4.77 12.73
CA ARG A 174 7.27 4.17 13.93
C ARG A 174 8.71 4.61 14.25
N VAL A 175 9.00 5.90 14.10
CA VAL A 175 10.31 6.51 14.45
C VAL A 175 10.74 6.24 15.89
N GLY A 176 9.80 6.23 16.83
CA GLY A 176 10.07 6.03 18.27
C GLY A 176 10.18 4.58 18.72
N ASP A 177 9.85 3.62 17.85
CA ASP A 177 10.02 2.21 18.14
C ASP A 177 11.53 1.91 18.25
N GLN A 178 11.94 1.03 19.15
CA GLN A 178 13.35 0.65 19.31
C GLN A 178 13.58 -0.84 19.06
N THR A 179 12.52 -1.61 18.86
CA THR A 179 12.62 -3.06 18.70
C THR A 179 12.76 -3.44 17.22
N PHE A 180 13.42 -4.57 17.01
CA PHE A 180 13.64 -5.17 15.70
C PHE A 180 13.09 -6.60 15.72
N PRO A 181 12.81 -7.19 14.54
CA PRO A 181 12.40 -8.59 14.50
C PRO A 181 13.56 -9.49 14.93
N GLU A 182 13.35 -10.24 15.99
CA GLU A 182 14.22 -11.31 16.46
C GLU A 182 13.73 -12.64 15.89
N ILE A 183 14.66 -13.45 15.35
CA ILE A 183 14.34 -14.70 14.67
C ILE A 183 14.99 -15.86 15.42
N ASN A 184 14.18 -16.83 15.87
CA ASN A 184 14.70 -18.08 16.42
C ASN A 184 15.09 -19.05 15.30
N PHE A 185 16.38 -19.04 14.93
CA PHE A 185 16.90 -19.86 13.84
C PHE A 185 16.86 -21.37 14.07
N ASN A 186 16.74 -21.84 15.31
CA ASN A 186 16.71 -23.28 15.62
C ASN A 186 15.49 -23.99 15.00
N THR A 187 14.42 -23.24 14.76
CA THR A 187 13.13 -23.71 14.24
C THR A 187 12.83 -23.18 12.84
N CYS A 188 13.81 -22.54 12.19
CA CYS A 188 13.63 -22.00 10.85
C CYS A 188 13.61 -23.15 9.82
N THR A 189 12.55 -23.20 9.02
CA THR A 189 12.40 -24.18 7.93
C THR A 189 12.88 -23.67 6.57
N GLN A 190 13.51 -22.48 6.53
CA GLN A 190 13.99 -21.86 5.29
C GLN A 190 12.90 -21.73 4.20
N CYS A 191 11.64 -21.54 4.60
CA CYS A 191 10.48 -21.44 3.69
C CYS A 191 10.41 -20.15 2.85
N ARG A 192 11.31 -19.18 3.08
CA ARG A 192 11.46 -17.91 2.34
C ARG A 192 10.26 -16.95 2.35
N ARG A 193 9.20 -17.22 3.12
CA ARG A 193 8.05 -16.29 3.21
C ARG A 193 8.43 -14.93 3.77
N CYS A 194 9.18 -14.89 4.87
CA CYS A 194 9.55 -13.63 5.52
C CYS A 194 10.46 -12.73 4.67
N THR A 195 11.29 -13.31 3.81
CA THR A 195 12.23 -12.61 2.92
C THR A 195 11.54 -12.10 1.66
N VAL A 196 10.61 -12.88 1.09
CA VAL A 196 9.78 -12.47 -0.05
C VAL A 196 8.75 -11.42 0.36
N GLU A 197 8.03 -11.66 1.45
CA GLU A 197 6.92 -10.78 1.86
C GLU A 197 7.39 -9.47 2.51
N CYS A 198 8.69 -9.27 2.76
CA CYS A 198 9.18 -8.00 3.31
C CYS A 198 9.13 -6.89 2.25
N PRO A 199 8.24 -5.88 2.39
CA PRO A 199 8.08 -4.84 1.38
C PRO A 199 9.28 -3.89 1.30
N PHE A 200 10.19 -3.97 2.26
CA PHE A 200 11.43 -3.19 2.34
C PHE A 200 12.68 -4.08 2.27
N GLY A 201 12.59 -5.33 1.80
CA GLY A 201 13.75 -6.22 1.66
C GLY A 201 14.70 -6.25 2.88
N ALA A 202 14.16 -6.12 4.09
CA ALA A 202 14.96 -6.06 5.31
C ALA A 202 15.51 -7.43 5.73
N LEU A 203 15.04 -8.50 5.07
CA LEU A 203 15.52 -9.85 5.22
C LEU A 203 16.04 -10.32 3.85
N ASP A 204 17.36 -10.40 3.72
CA ASP A 204 18.05 -11.06 2.61
C ASP A 204 18.11 -12.58 2.89
N GLU A 205 18.82 -13.34 2.06
CA GLU A 205 19.00 -14.79 2.21
C GLU A 205 20.47 -15.19 2.13
N ASP A 206 20.86 -16.22 2.87
CA ASP A 206 22.10 -16.96 2.59
C ASP A 206 21.89 -18.00 1.48
N GLU A 207 22.96 -18.72 1.12
CA GLU A 207 22.91 -19.76 0.07
C GLU A 207 21.89 -20.88 0.35
N LYS A 208 21.52 -21.09 1.63
CA LYS A 208 20.54 -22.09 2.06
C LYS A 208 19.12 -21.53 2.13
N GLY A 209 18.92 -20.23 1.90
CA GLY A 209 17.65 -19.55 2.08
C GLY A 209 17.35 -19.16 3.53
N THR A 210 18.35 -19.19 4.42
CA THR A 210 18.23 -18.70 5.79
C THR A 210 18.14 -17.16 5.77
N PRO A 211 17.17 -16.54 6.47
CA PRO A 211 17.02 -15.09 6.44
C PRO A 211 18.22 -14.38 7.07
N LYS A 212 18.79 -13.41 6.36
CA LYS A 212 19.84 -12.50 6.83
C LYS A 212 19.22 -11.14 7.12
N THR A 213 19.33 -10.66 8.36
CA THR A 213 18.71 -9.39 8.78
C THR A 213 19.53 -8.18 8.35
N ASN A 214 18.86 -7.20 7.75
CA ASN A 214 19.40 -5.87 7.50
C ASN A 214 18.52 -4.84 8.22
N THR A 215 18.95 -4.47 9.43
CA THR A 215 18.20 -3.59 10.34
C THR A 215 18.00 -2.19 9.78
N TYR A 216 18.94 -1.68 8.97
CA TYR A 216 18.86 -0.35 8.37
C TYR A 216 17.70 -0.19 7.37
N ARG A 217 17.19 -1.30 6.83
CA ARG A 217 16.05 -1.31 5.90
C ARG A 217 14.72 -1.54 6.61
N CYS A 218 14.74 -2.02 7.85
CA CYS A 218 13.55 -2.43 8.58
C CYS A 218 12.70 -1.21 9.02
N ARG A 219 11.43 -1.16 8.58
CA ARG A 219 10.44 -0.19 9.07
C ARG A 219 9.56 -0.68 10.21
N ARG A 220 9.95 -1.80 10.86
CA ARG A 220 9.30 -2.33 12.08
C ARG A 220 7.79 -2.62 11.95
N CYS A 221 7.31 -2.88 10.73
CA CYS A 221 5.90 -3.09 10.42
C CYS A 221 5.32 -4.42 10.93
N GLY A 222 6.18 -5.41 11.21
CA GLY A 222 5.75 -6.74 11.64
C GLY A 222 5.34 -7.69 10.51
N THR A 223 5.46 -7.32 9.23
CA THR A 223 5.05 -8.21 8.12
C THR A 223 5.74 -9.57 8.15
N CYS A 224 7.03 -9.62 8.48
CA CYS A 224 7.77 -10.88 8.61
C CYS A 224 7.23 -11.77 9.74
N MET A 225 6.76 -11.18 10.84
CA MET A 225 6.11 -11.89 11.95
C MET A 225 4.80 -12.54 11.49
N GLY A 226 3.98 -11.81 10.73
CA GLY A 226 2.74 -12.36 10.16
C GLY A 226 2.99 -13.41 9.06
N ALA A 227 4.10 -13.27 8.32
CA ALA A 227 4.46 -14.17 7.22
C ALA A 227 5.00 -15.53 7.68
N CYS A 228 5.57 -15.61 8.89
CA CYS A 228 6.27 -16.80 9.35
C CYS A 228 5.30 -17.91 9.79
N PRO A 229 5.21 -19.05 9.09
CA PRO A 229 4.29 -20.13 9.48
C PRO A 229 4.73 -20.83 10.78
N GLN A 230 6.04 -20.83 11.06
CA GLN A 230 6.61 -21.40 12.28
C GLN A 230 6.48 -20.46 13.48
N LYS A 231 6.06 -19.19 13.27
CA LYS A 231 5.88 -18.19 14.33
C LYS A 231 7.16 -17.93 15.14
N ILE A 232 8.31 -17.97 14.46
CA ILE A 232 9.64 -17.84 15.07
C ILE A 232 10.20 -16.41 15.04
N ILE A 233 9.41 -15.46 14.56
CA ILE A 233 9.79 -14.04 14.43
C ILE A 233 8.95 -13.23 15.39
N SER A 234 9.57 -12.41 16.23
CA SER A 234 8.90 -11.58 17.23
C SER A 234 9.64 -10.28 17.47
N PHE A 235 9.00 -9.30 18.10
CA PHE A 235 9.66 -8.10 18.62
C PHE A 235 9.63 -8.13 20.15
N ASN A 236 10.62 -7.51 20.80
CA ASN A 236 10.70 -7.51 22.27
C ASN A 236 9.48 -6.90 22.97
N ASP A 237 8.76 -6.01 22.31
CA ASP A 237 7.57 -5.32 22.81
C ASP A 237 6.30 -5.64 21.99
N TYR A 238 6.37 -6.55 21.03
CA TYR A 238 5.25 -6.89 20.16
C TYR A 238 5.39 -8.32 19.64
N THR A 239 4.61 -9.23 20.23
CA THR A 239 4.63 -10.66 19.89
C THR A 239 3.24 -11.15 19.48
N ILE A 240 3.21 -12.30 18.81
CA ILE A 240 1.97 -13.02 18.47
C ILE A 240 1.16 -13.32 19.74
N ASP A 241 1.85 -13.75 20.80
CA ASP A 241 1.23 -14.12 22.07
C ASP A 241 0.65 -12.91 22.81
N MET A 242 1.30 -11.75 22.77
CA MET A 242 0.76 -10.53 23.38
C MET A 242 -0.61 -10.17 22.80
N VAL A 243 -0.74 -10.23 21.46
CA VAL A 243 -2.01 -9.96 20.77
C VAL A 243 -3.05 -11.02 21.08
N ALA A 244 -2.66 -12.31 21.08
CA ALA A 244 -3.56 -13.40 21.47
C ALA A 244 -4.03 -13.27 22.93
N SER A 245 -3.16 -12.87 23.86
CA SER A 245 -3.52 -12.60 25.25
C SER A 245 -4.49 -11.44 25.39
N MET A 246 -4.33 -10.36 24.60
CA MET A 246 -5.31 -9.27 24.55
C MET A 246 -6.69 -9.78 24.11
N MET A 247 -6.76 -10.68 23.13
CA MET A 247 -8.02 -11.28 22.68
C MET A 247 -8.65 -12.15 23.77
N LYS A 248 -7.87 -13.02 24.42
CA LYS A 248 -8.34 -13.89 25.53
C LYS A 248 -8.85 -13.10 26.74
N ALA A 249 -8.28 -11.92 26.98
CA ALA A 249 -8.70 -11.07 28.09
C ALA A 249 -10.04 -10.36 27.83
N ILE A 250 -10.56 -10.38 26.61
CA ILE A 250 -11.86 -9.79 26.29
C ILE A 250 -12.97 -10.67 26.87
N ASN A 251 -13.81 -10.06 27.71
CA ASN A 251 -15.01 -10.69 28.19
C ASN A 251 -16.03 -10.89 27.05
N VAL A 252 -16.36 -12.15 26.78
CA VAL A 252 -17.41 -12.60 25.88
C VAL A 252 -18.61 -13.05 26.73
N PRO A 253 -19.72 -12.28 26.75
CA PRO A 253 -20.92 -12.70 27.48
C PRO A 253 -21.59 -13.90 26.81
N ASP A 254 -22.16 -14.80 27.62
CA ASP A 254 -23.01 -15.91 27.15
C ASP A 254 -24.35 -15.43 26.56
N ASP A 255 -24.75 -14.22 26.94
CA ASP A 255 -25.98 -13.57 26.49
C ASP A 255 -25.92 -13.24 24.98
N THR A 256 -26.80 -13.87 24.21
CA THR A 256 -26.89 -13.70 22.76
C THR A 256 -27.36 -12.31 22.34
N GLU A 257 -27.97 -11.54 23.25
CA GLU A 257 -28.33 -10.13 23.01
C GLU A 257 -27.13 -9.18 23.10
N LYS A 258 -25.98 -9.67 23.59
CA LYS A 258 -24.75 -8.89 23.76
C LYS A 258 -23.61 -9.49 22.95
N PRO A 259 -23.61 -9.34 21.62
CA PRO A 259 -22.53 -9.86 20.80
C PRO A 259 -21.20 -9.20 21.18
N ARG A 260 -20.09 -9.90 20.89
CA ARG A 260 -18.74 -9.39 21.05
C ARG A 260 -18.03 -9.49 19.72
N PHE A 261 -17.53 -8.35 19.26
CA PHE A 261 -16.72 -8.25 18.06
C PHE A 261 -15.32 -7.78 18.40
N ILE A 262 -14.33 -8.26 17.66
CA ILE A 262 -12.95 -7.77 17.73
C ILE A 262 -12.62 -7.06 16.43
N ALA A 263 -12.12 -5.83 16.53
CA ALA A 263 -11.63 -5.06 15.42
C ALA A 263 -10.09 -4.99 15.50
N LEU A 264 -9.40 -5.68 14.60
CA LEU A 264 -7.96 -5.55 14.40
C LEU A 264 -7.70 -4.36 13.49
N ILE A 265 -7.13 -3.29 14.02
CA ILE A 265 -7.03 -2.02 13.31
C ILE A 265 -5.57 -1.66 13.03
N CYS A 266 -5.28 -1.26 11.79
CA CYS A 266 -3.97 -0.72 11.45
C CYS A 266 -3.73 0.61 12.20
N GLU A 267 -2.54 0.76 12.77
CA GLU A 267 -2.17 1.99 13.49
C GLU A 267 -2.10 3.26 12.64
N ASN A 268 -1.97 3.14 11.31
CA ASN A 268 -1.62 4.26 10.45
C ASN A 268 -2.85 4.98 9.88
N ASP A 269 -3.83 4.23 9.34
CA ASP A 269 -5.06 4.85 8.80
C ASP A 269 -6.27 4.57 9.69
N ALA A 270 -6.48 3.31 10.08
CA ALA A 270 -7.68 2.92 10.82
C ALA A 270 -7.73 3.53 12.23
N TYR A 271 -6.63 3.45 12.99
CA TYR A 271 -6.58 4.02 14.34
C TYR A 271 -6.78 5.55 14.35
N PRO A 272 -6.06 6.36 13.55
CA PRO A 272 -6.30 7.80 13.49
C PRO A 272 -7.70 8.15 12.98
N SER A 273 -8.26 7.37 12.07
CA SER A 273 -9.64 7.58 11.59
C SER A 273 -10.66 7.37 12.72
N ILE A 274 -10.47 6.36 13.58
CA ILE A 274 -11.31 6.14 14.77
C ILE A 274 -11.19 7.33 15.73
N ASP A 275 -9.97 7.83 15.96
CA ASP A 275 -9.75 9.02 16.79
C ASP A 275 -10.45 10.26 16.23
N ILE A 276 -10.36 10.51 14.91
CA ILE A 276 -11.03 11.63 14.24
C ILE A 276 -12.55 11.48 14.35
N ALA A 277 -13.10 10.29 14.12
CA ALA A 277 -14.53 10.03 14.25
C ALA A 277 -15.01 10.27 15.70
N ALA A 278 -14.22 9.84 16.70
CA ALA A 278 -14.51 10.08 18.11
C ALA A 278 -14.44 11.57 18.49
N LEU A 279 -13.47 12.32 17.96
CA LEU A 279 -13.35 13.78 18.12
C LEU A 279 -14.57 14.50 17.54
N ASN A 280 -15.11 14.00 16.44
CA ASN A 280 -16.36 14.47 15.82
C ASN A 280 -17.63 13.93 16.51
N ARG A 281 -17.50 13.29 17.67
CA ARG A 281 -18.62 12.78 18.49
C ARG A 281 -19.48 11.73 17.79
N MET A 282 -18.92 11.03 16.81
CA MET A 282 -19.58 9.88 16.21
C MET A 282 -19.72 8.77 17.25
N LYS A 283 -20.80 8.01 17.14
CA LYS A 283 -21.07 6.87 18.01
C LYS A 283 -20.77 5.59 17.25
N PHE A 284 -20.17 4.64 17.95
CA PHE A 284 -19.95 3.28 17.45
C PHE A 284 -20.56 2.31 18.44
N SER A 285 -20.92 1.12 17.99
CA SER A 285 -21.46 0.07 18.84
C SER A 285 -20.50 -0.29 20.00
N PRO A 286 -20.97 -0.37 21.25
CA PRO A 286 -20.15 -0.74 22.41
C PRO A 286 -19.75 -2.23 22.41
N PHE A 287 -20.22 -3.00 21.42
CA PHE A 287 -19.93 -4.41 21.27
C PHE A 287 -18.55 -4.68 20.66
N PHE A 288 -17.94 -3.71 19.98
CA PHE A 288 -16.60 -3.83 19.41
C PHE A 288 -15.49 -3.63 20.45
N ARG A 289 -14.40 -4.36 20.29
CA ARG A 289 -13.13 -4.16 21.00
C ARG A 289 -12.03 -3.96 19.98
N PHE A 290 -11.39 -2.79 20.02
CA PHE A 290 -10.31 -2.44 19.12
C PHE A 290 -8.98 -2.97 19.65
N ILE A 291 -8.24 -3.68 18.81
CA ILE A 291 -6.86 -4.10 19.07
C ILE A 291 -5.99 -3.51 17.95
N THR A 292 -5.10 -2.61 18.31
CA THR A 292 -4.21 -1.95 17.34
C THR A 292 -3.07 -2.89 16.92
N LEU A 293 -2.88 -3.02 15.61
CA LEU A 293 -1.75 -3.69 15.00
C LEU A 293 -0.82 -2.67 14.36
N ARG A 294 0.50 -2.93 14.40
CA ARG A 294 1.48 -2.13 13.66
C ARG A 294 1.11 -2.03 12.18
N CYS A 295 0.72 -3.16 11.60
CA CYS A 295 0.24 -3.27 10.24
C CYS A 295 -0.62 -4.53 10.10
N LEU A 296 -1.63 -4.51 9.22
CA LEU A 296 -2.35 -5.73 8.85
C LEU A 296 -1.43 -6.76 8.16
N GLY A 297 -0.33 -6.34 7.54
CA GLY A 297 0.68 -7.26 7.02
C GLY A 297 1.31 -8.14 8.10
N GLY A 298 1.28 -7.70 9.36
CA GLY A 298 1.70 -8.47 10.52
C GLY A 298 0.63 -9.42 11.07
N THR A 299 -0.58 -9.45 10.49
CA THR A 299 -1.66 -10.33 10.92
C THR A 299 -1.24 -11.79 10.81
N ASN A 300 -1.32 -12.50 11.95
CA ASN A 300 -1.15 -13.93 12.02
C ASN A 300 -2.51 -14.63 12.08
N LEU A 301 -2.69 -15.69 11.30
CA LEU A 301 -3.97 -16.42 11.21
C LEU A 301 -4.38 -17.07 12.54
N VAL A 302 -3.43 -17.34 13.44
CA VAL A 302 -3.71 -17.84 14.78
C VAL A 302 -4.64 -16.91 15.55
N TRP A 303 -4.53 -15.58 15.35
CA TRP A 303 -5.39 -14.62 16.03
C TRP A 303 -6.86 -14.76 15.65
N VAL A 304 -7.14 -15.09 14.39
CA VAL A 304 -8.51 -15.32 13.91
C VAL A 304 -9.11 -16.54 14.58
N ALA A 305 -8.37 -17.66 14.55
CA ALA A 305 -8.80 -18.91 15.18
C ALA A 305 -8.97 -18.76 16.70
N GLU A 306 -8.02 -18.10 17.37
CA GLU A 306 -8.04 -17.86 18.81
C GLU A 306 -9.27 -17.04 19.22
N ALA A 307 -9.49 -15.89 18.60
CA ALA A 307 -10.62 -15.04 18.94
C ALA A 307 -11.97 -15.75 18.71
N LEU A 308 -12.17 -16.44 17.58
CA LEU A 308 -13.41 -17.19 17.34
C LEU A 308 -13.58 -18.36 18.32
N SER A 309 -12.50 -19.04 18.73
CA SER A 309 -12.57 -20.12 19.70
C SER A 309 -12.99 -19.66 21.10
N THR A 310 -12.82 -18.38 21.44
CA THR A 310 -13.29 -17.79 22.71
C THR A 310 -14.77 -17.34 22.68
N GLY A 311 -15.49 -17.63 21.59
CA GLY A 311 -16.90 -17.28 21.45
C GLY A 311 -17.18 -15.86 20.93
N VAL A 312 -16.16 -15.14 20.46
CA VAL A 312 -16.31 -13.84 19.77
C VAL A 312 -17.15 -14.05 18.51
N ASP A 313 -18.19 -13.24 18.31
CA ASP A 313 -19.16 -13.46 17.23
C ASP A 313 -18.59 -13.17 15.85
N GLY A 314 -17.66 -12.21 15.75
CA GLY A 314 -16.99 -11.86 14.51
C GLY A 314 -15.73 -11.02 14.71
N ILE A 315 -14.86 -11.05 13.71
CA ILE A 315 -13.59 -10.32 13.67
C ILE A 315 -13.56 -9.46 12.40
N ILE A 316 -13.37 -8.16 12.57
CA ILE A 316 -13.15 -7.24 11.45
C ILE A 316 -11.70 -6.76 11.46
N LEU A 317 -11.07 -6.71 10.29
CA LEU A 317 -9.72 -6.18 10.10
C LEU A 317 -9.81 -4.90 9.27
N ILE A 318 -9.45 -3.76 9.86
CA ILE A 318 -9.56 -2.45 9.20
C ILE A 318 -8.15 -1.95 8.88
N GLY A 319 -7.87 -1.76 7.59
CA GLY A 319 -6.54 -1.38 7.10
C GLY A 319 -6.57 -0.32 6.02
N CYS A 320 -5.39 0.20 5.70
CA CYS A 320 -5.20 1.16 4.61
C CYS A 320 -5.67 0.57 3.26
N LYS A 321 -6.05 1.46 2.32
CA LYS A 321 -6.31 1.06 0.93
C LYS A 321 -5.09 0.42 0.28
N TYR A 322 -5.31 -0.61 -0.53
CA TYR A 322 -4.29 -1.27 -1.36
C TYR A 322 -4.71 -1.31 -2.83
N GLY A 323 -3.83 -1.82 -3.71
CA GLY A 323 -4.04 -1.82 -5.16
C GLY A 323 -3.21 -0.73 -5.85
N ASP A 324 -3.70 -0.23 -6.99
CA ASP A 324 -2.95 0.73 -7.82
C ASP A 324 -2.82 2.11 -7.14
N ASP A 325 -3.87 2.55 -6.45
CA ASP A 325 -3.92 3.82 -5.70
C ASP A 325 -3.74 3.59 -4.17
N TYR A 326 -2.79 2.74 -3.79
CA TYR A 326 -2.63 2.33 -2.39
C TYR A 326 -2.32 3.51 -1.45
N GLN A 327 -2.88 3.43 -0.24
CA GLN A 327 -2.54 4.28 0.92
C GLN A 327 -1.77 3.52 2.01
N CYS A 328 -1.44 2.25 1.74
CA CYS A 328 -0.74 1.43 2.70
C CYS A 328 0.65 2.00 3.04
N HIS A 329 0.79 2.40 4.31
CA HIS A 329 2.02 2.95 4.87
C HIS A 329 3.22 1.99 4.80
N PHE A 330 2.93 0.69 4.67
CA PHE A 330 3.95 -0.35 4.48
C PHE A 330 3.83 -1.03 3.12
N ILE A 331 3.34 -0.30 2.11
CA ILE A 331 3.26 -0.65 0.69
C ILE A 331 2.23 -1.75 0.39
N LYS A 332 2.37 -2.94 0.98
CA LYS A 332 1.53 -4.12 0.65
C LYS A 332 0.88 -4.78 1.85
N GLY A 333 0.91 -4.15 3.03
CA GLY A 333 0.44 -4.76 4.27
C GLY A 333 -1.02 -5.24 4.23
N SER A 334 -1.95 -4.35 3.82
CA SER A 334 -3.37 -4.70 3.71
C SER A 334 -3.63 -5.72 2.60
N GLN A 335 -2.93 -5.62 1.47
CA GLN A 335 -3.02 -6.60 0.38
C GLN A 335 -2.62 -8.00 0.86
N MET A 336 -1.47 -8.13 1.53
CA MET A 336 -0.98 -9.41 2.07
C MET A 336 -1.94 -9.99 3.11
N CYS A 337 -2.57 -9.15 3.91
CA CYS A 337 -3.62 -9.59 4.84
C CYS A 337 -4.81 -10.19 4.08
N ASN A 338 -5.26 -9.53 3.02
CA ASN A 338 -6.40 -9.98 2.20
C ASN A 338 -6.11 -11.35 1.56
N GLU A 339 -4.93 -11.50 0.95
CA GLU A 339 -4.45 -12.74 0.35
C GLU A 339 -4.39 -13.90 1.37
N ARG A 340 -3.90 -13.62 2.59
CA ARG A 340 -3.84 -14.63 3.67
C ARG A 340 -5.22 -15.00 4.21
N LEU A 341 -6.14 -14.04 4.33
CA LEU A 341 -7.51 -14.28 4.79
C LEU A 341 -8.31 -15.12 3.79
N GLY A 342 -8.03 -15.02 2.49
CA GLY A 342 -8.61 -15.94 1.50
C GLY A 342 -8.37 -17.42 1.83
N LYS A 343 -7.21 -17.76 2.43
CA LYS A 343 -6.89 -19.13 2.87
C LYS A 343 -7.59 -19.52 4.18
N VAL A 344 -8.03 -18.56 4.99
CA VAL A 344 -8.70 -18.81 6.27
C VAL A 344 -10.11 -19.33 6.07
N GLN A 345 -10.80 -18.93 5.00
CA GLN A 345 -12.16 -19.34 4.70
C GLN A 345 -12.31 -20.87 4.67
N GLU A 346 -11.33 -21.59 4.10
CA GLU A 346 -11.31 -23.05 4.10
C GLU A 346 -11.18 -23.64 5.52
N THR A 347 -10.38 -23.00 6.38
CA THR A 347 -10.17 -23.44 7.76
C THR A 347 -11.42 -23.21 8.62
N LEU A 348 -12.10 -22.08 8.44
CA LEU A 348 -13.35 -21.78 9.16
C LEU A 348 -14.47 -22.74 8.79
N GLY A 349 -14.57 -23.11 7.51
CA GLY A 349 -15.52 -24.13 7.06
C GLY A 349 -15.32 -25.47 7.77
N ARG A 350 -14.06 -25.87 8.06
CA ARG A 350 -13.77 -27.10 8.83
C ARG A 350 -14.18 -27.00 10.30
N LEU A 351 -14.25 -25.79 10.86
CA LEU A 351 -14.71 -25.52 12.22
C LEU A 351 -16.23 -25.29 12.32
N MET A 352 -16.97 -25.49 11.22
CA MET A 352 -18.41 -25.18 11.12
C MET A 352 -18.74 -23.73 11.46
N LEU A 353 -17.85 -22.80 11.08
CA LEU A 353 -18.05 -21.36 11.21
C LEU A 353 -18.22 -20.73 9.82
N GLU A 354 -19.13 -19.76 9.74
CA GLU A 354 -19.32 -18.95 8.53
C GLU A 354 -18.07 -18.09 8.28
N ALA A 355 -17.59 -18.09 7.03
CA ALA A 355 -16.37 -17.37 6.65
C ALA A 355 -16.54 -15.85 6.80
N GLU A 356 -17.77 -15.37 6.63
CA GLU A 356 -18.23 -13.99 6.74
C GLU A 356 -18.12 -13.45 8.17
N ARG A 357 -17.90 -14.31 9.18
CA ARG A 357 -17.52 -13.87 10.54
C ARG A 357 -16.14 -13.21 10.59
N VAL A 358 -15.36 -13.30 9.52
CA VAL A 358 -14.04 -12.67 9.40
C VAL A 358 -14.01 -11.81 8.14
N LYS A 359 -13.90 -10.50 8.32
CA LYS A 359 -13.95 -9.54 7.21
C LYS A 359 -12.79 -8.58 7.25
N GLN A 360 -12.14 -8.35 6.12
CA GLN A 360 -11.24 -7.21 5.96
C GLN A 360 -11.97 -6.06 5.27
N VAL A 361 -11.75 -4.85 5.77
CA VAL A 361 -12.25 -3.60 5.18
C VAL A 361 -11.08 -2.65 4.96
N GLU A 362 -11.10 -1.99 3.81
CA GLU A 362 -10.17 -0.92 3.47
C GLU A 362 -10.77 0.43 3.86
N LEU A 363 -9.94 1.29 4.46
CA LEU A 363 -10.35 2.62 4.89
C LEU A 363 -9.20 3.60 4.61
N ALA A 364 -9.49 4.65 3.83
CA ALA A 364 -8.59 5.79 3.73
C ALA A 364 -8.79 6.71 4.92
N MET A 365 -7.74 7.43 5.32
CA MET A 365 -7.81 8.31 6.50
C MET A 365 -8.86 9.43 6.36
N ASN A 366 -9.18 9.86 5.13
CA ASN A 366 -10.21 10.87 4.86
C ASN A 366 -11.64 10.31 4.81
N GLU A 367 -11.83 9.00 4.99
CA GLU A 367 -13.12 8.30 5.03
C GLU A 367 -13.55 7.96 6.48
N TRP A 368 -12.97 8.65 7.47
CA TRP A 368 -13.20 8.41 8.89
C TRP A 368 -14.69 8.45 9.29
N ASP A 369 -15.51 9.17 8.54
CA ASP A 369 -16.95 9.29 8.74
C ASP A 369 -17.73 8.01 8.40
N GLN A 370 -17.11 7.07 7.68
CA GLN A 370 -17.72 5.79 7.32
C GLN A 370 -17.58 4.72 8.41
N ILE A 371 -16.74 4.94 9.43
CA ILE A 371 -16.45 3.94 10.47
C ILE A 371 -17.70 3.38 11.16
N PRO A 372 -18.68 4.19 11.63
CA PRO A 372 -19.88 3.64 12.26
C PRO A 372 -20.64 2.71 11.32
N GLN A 373 -20.82 3.12 10.06
CA GLN A 373 -21.54 2.33 9.08
C GLN A 373 -20.82 0.99 8.81
N ILE A 374 -19.50 1.01 8.66
CA ILE A 374 -18.68 -0.20 8.46
C ILE A 374 -18.87 -1.19 9.62
N LEU A 375 -18.87 -0.69 10.86
CA LEU A 375 -19.01 -1.53 12.06
C LEU A 375 -20.45 -2.06 12.20
N ASP A 376 -21.45 -1.22 11.94
CA ASP A 376 -22.85 -1.59 12.04
C ASP A 376 -23.23 -2.60 10.95
N ASP A 377 -22.78 -2.39 9.71
CA ASP A 377 -23.00 -3.33 8.59
C ASP A 377 -22.39 -4.70 8.89
N PHE A 378 -21.16 -4.72 9.41
CA PHE A 378 -20.50 -5.97 9.79
C PHE A 378 -21.23 -6.67 10.95
N ALA A 379 -21.66 -5.93 11.97
CA ALA A 379 -22.39 -6.49 13.10
C ALA A 379 -23.72 -7.11 12.65
N GLU A 380 -24.44 -6.45 11.73
CA GLU A 380 -25.73 -6.92 11.25
C GLU A 380 -25.61 -8.09 10.26
N GLU A 381 -24.55 -8.12 9.45
CA GLU A 381 -24.16 -9.28 8.65
C GLU A 381 -23.91 -10.50 9.56
N VAL A 382 -23.07 -10.36 10.59
CA VAL A 382 -22.74 -11.48 11.50
C VAL A 382 -23.95 -11.95 12.30
N LYS A 383 -24.83 -11.03 12.71
CA LYS A 383 -26.06 -11.35 13.43
C LYS A 383 -26.99 -12.24 12.61
N GLY A 384 -26.96 -12.14 11.28
CA GLY A 384 -27.69 -13.02 10.37
C GLY A 384 -27.33 -14.51 10.50
N PHE A 385 -26.12 -14.82 10.98
CA PHE A 385 -25.65 -16.19 11.21
C PHE A 385 -25.94 -16.71 12.63
N GLY A 386 -26.47 -15.87 13.52
CA GLY A 386 -26.66 -16.21 14.93
C GLY A 386 -25.37 -16.21 15.76
N PRO A 387 -25.45 -16.59 17.05
CA PRO A 387 -24.32 -16.55 17.97
C PRO A 387 -23.21 -17.51 17.54
N ASN A 388 -21.97 -17.18 17.87
CA ASN A 388 -20.85 -18.11 17.64
C ASN A 388 -21.10 -19.43 18.42
N PRO A 389 -21.00 -20.62 17.76
CA PRO A 389 -21.16 -21.93 18.38
C PRO A 389 -20.26 -22.20 19.60
N PHE A 390 -19.10 -21.53 19.69
CA PHE A 390 -18.15 -21.65 20.79
C PHE A 390 -18.47 -20.71 21.98
N LYS A 391 -19.53 -19.90 21.89
CA LYS A 391 -19.96 -19.03 22.99
C LYS A 391 -20.51 -19.86 24.15
N GLY A 392 -20.05 -19.56 25.37
CA GLY A 392 -20.45 -20.24 26.61
C GLY A 392 -19.74 -21.56 26.93
N PHE A 393 -18.67 -21.90 26.20
CA PHE A 393 -17.86 -23.10 26.40
C PHE A 393 -16.43 -22.79 26.89
#